data_AF-A0A5S9MAI5-F1
#
_entry.id   AF-A0A5S9MAI5-F1
#
_cell.length_a   1.000
_cell.length_b   1.000
_cell.length_c   1.000
_cell.angle_alpha   90.00
_cell.angle_beta   90.00
_cell.angle_gamma   90.00
#
_symmetry.space_group_name_H-M   'P 1'
#
loop_
_entity.id
_entity.type
_entity.pdbx_description
1 polymer ?
#
loop_
_entity_poly.entity_id
_entity_poly.type
_entity_poly.pdbx_seq_one_letter_code
_entity_poly.pdbx_strand_id
1 'polypeptide(L)'
;MIYRSADLSRLTKQDIEIFSALGIQTVCDLRTASERKSHPPKIKEHDKIVHIPMQPDSKMPSKWTMFRMLVTEGKSLSFTPIMKELYQSMLTERKEEIRQLFTLLSDQSHYPLMLHCTSGKDRTGFYLP
;
A
#
# COMPACT_ATOMS: atom_id res chain seq x y z
N MET A 1 17.18 7.71 -1.46
CA MET A 1 16.14 7.84 -2.52
C MET A 1 14.88 7.05 -2.17
N ILE A 2 13.69 7.62 -2.43
CA ILE A 2 12.39 6.94 -2.21
C ILE A 2 11.83 6.51 -3.56
N TYR A 3 11.35 5.28 -3.64
CA TYR A 3 10.61 4.73 -4.77
C TYR A 3 9.17 4.41 -4.36
N ARG A 4 8.26 4.39 -5.35
CA ARG A 4 6.87 3.96 -5.15
C ARG A 4 6.47 2.90 -6.16
N SER A 5 5.65 1.95 -5.74
CA SER A 5 5.12 0.90 -6.62
C SER A 5 3.70 0.45 -6.22
N ALA A 6 3.08 -0.33 -7.11
CA ALA A 6 1.91 -1.13 -6.81
C ALA A 6 2.29 -2.46 -6.13
N ASP A 7 1.37 -3.43 -6.10
CA ASP A 7 1.58 -4.71 -5.44
C ASP A 7 2.79 -5.49 -5.98
N LEU A 8 3.62 -5.99 -5.05
CA LEU A 8 4.86 -6.72 -5.33
C LEU A 8 4.67 -8.25 -5.33
N SER A 9 3.44 -8.74 -5.20
CA SER A 9 3.16 -10.19 -5.24
C SER A 9 3.31 -10.81 -6.65
N ARG A 10 3.31 -9.98 -7.69
CA ARG A 10 3.36 -10.40 -9.10
C ARG A 10 4.68 -10.10 -9.80
N LEU A 11 5.73 -9.77 -9.05
CA LEU A 11 7.05 -9.50 -9.61
C LEU A 11 7.51 -10.64 -10.51
N THR A 12 7.93 -10.26 -11.71
CA THR A 12 8.60 -11.10 -12.70
C THR A 12 10.09 -11.22 -12.37
N LYS A 13 10.84 -12.05 -13.11
CA LYS A 13 12.29 -12.14 -12.95
C LYS A 13 12.97 -10.81 -13.30
N GLN A 14 12.50 -10.14 -14.35
CA GLN A 14 12.98 -8.83 -14.76
C GLN A 14 12.73 -7.78 -13.67
N ASP A 15 11.57 -7.80 -13.02
CA ASP A 15 11.28 -6.85 -11.94
C ASP A 15 12.21 -7.06 -10.74
N ILE A 16 12.59 -8.30 -10.44
CA ILE A 16 13.55 -8.63 -9.37
C ILE A 16 14.94 -8.11 -9.72
N GLU A 17 15.37 -8.22 -10.99
CA GLU A 17 16.64 -7.66 -11.46
C GLU A 17 16.65 -6.13 -11.34
N ILE A 18 15.55 -5.46 -11.71
CA ILE A 18 15.40 -4.01 -11.51
C ILE A 18 15.48 -3.66 -10.03
N PHE A 19 14.79 -4.42 -9.16
CA PHE A 19 14.81 -4.19 -7.72
C PHE A 19 16.22 -4.26 -7.13
N SER A 20 17.00 -5.25 -7.57
CA SER A 20 18.39 -5.45 -7.18
C SER A 20 19.29 -4.33 -7.73
N ALA A 21 19.12 -3.94 -9.00
CA ALA A 21 19.90 -2.86 -9.63
C ALA A 21 19.64 -1.48 -9.00
N LEU A 22 18.42 -1.23 -8.52
CA LEU A 22 18.07 -0.02 -7.76
C LEU A 22 18.68 -0.01 -6.35
N GLY A 23 19.20 -1.15 -5.87
CA GLY A 23 19.77 -1.29 -4.54
C GLY A 23 18.76 -0.97 -3.45
N ILE A 24 17.48 -1.33 -3.64
CA ILE A 24 16.47 -1.19 -2.59
C ILE A 24 16.97 -1.96 -1.35
N GLN A 25 16.81 -1.36 -0.17
CA GLN A 25 17.20 -1.94 1.12
C GLN A 25 16.00 -2.20 2.03
N THR A 26 14.98 -1.35 1.91
CA THR A 26 13.77 -1.41 2.72
C THR A 26 12.53 -1.38 1.83
N VAL A 27 11.62 -2.31 2.08
CA VAL A 27 10.29 -2.33 1.45
C VAL A 27 9.25 -2.04 2.52
N CYS A 28 8.55 -0.91 2.39
CA CYS A 28 7.44 -0.54 3.25
C CYS A 28 6.11 -0.92 2.58
N ASP A 29 5.43 -1.92 3.14
CA ASP A 29 4.16 -2.44 2.67
C ASP A 29 3.01 -1.78 3.45
N LEU A 30 2.18 -0.99 2.75
CA LEU A 30 1.05 -0.26 3.34
C LEU A 30 -0.28 -1.01 3.25
N ARG A 31 -0.26 -2.25 2.72
CA ARG A 31 -1.47 -3.07 2.54
C ARG A 31 -2.04 -3.53 3.88
N THR A 32 -3.32 -3.88 3.90
CA THR A 32 -3.92 -4.51 5.08
C THR A 32 -3.33 -5.90 5.30
N ALA A 33 -3.52 -6.47 6.50
CA ALA A 33 -3.04 -7.80 6.79
C ALA A 33 -3.68 -8.86 5.88
N SER A 34 -4.96 -8.73 5.53
CA SER A 34 -5.66 -9.66 4.63
C SER A 34 -5.16 -9.56 3.19
N GLU A 35 -4.90 -8.35 2.68
CA GLU A 35 -4.31 -8.16 1.35
C GLU A 35 -2.94 -8.83 1.26
N ARG A 36 -2.07 -8.59 2.26
CA ARG A 36 -0.74 -9.20 2.33
C ARG A 36 -0.79 -10.71 2.45
N LYS A 37 -1.74 -11.26 3.22
CA LYS A 37 -1.93 -12.71 3.37
C LYS A 37 -2.42 -13.35 2.07
N SER A 38 -3.32 -12.69 1.36
CA SER A 38 -3.88 -13.19 0.09
C SER A 38 -2.87 -13.11 -1.06
N HIS A 39 -2.02 -12.08 -1.03
CA HIS A 39 -1.00 -11.82 -2.05
C HIS A 39 0.34 -11.56 -1.36
N PRO A 40 1.03 -12.61 -0.88
CA PRO A 40 2.31 -12.45 -0.19
C PRO A 40 3.35 -11.85 -1.14
N PRO A 41 4.19 -10.91 -0.66
CA PRO A 41 5.26 -10.35 -1.48
C PRO A 41 6.23 -11.46 -1.90
N LYS A 42 6.68 -11.43 -3.16
CA LYS A 42 7.63 -12.41 -3.71
C LYS A 42 9.10 -12.08 -3.42
N ILE A 43 9.35 -10.98 -2.73
CA ILE A 43 10.69 -10.53 -2.34
C ILE A 43 11.09 -11.31 -1.10
N LYS A 44 12.00 -12.28 -1.25
CA LYS A 44 12.40 -13.19 -0.16
C LYS A 44 13.83 -12.98 0.33
N GLU A 45 14.73 -12.46 -0.50
CA GLU A 45 16.17 -12.72 -0.30
C GLU A 45 17.02 -11.50 0.05
N HIS A 46 16.55 -10.26 -0.15
CA HIS A 46 17.46 -9.10 -0.10
C HIS A 46 16.98 -7.85 0.67
N ASP A 47 15.81 -7.85 1.32
CA ASP A 47 15.22 -6.61 1.83
C ASP A 47 14.57 -6.70 3.22
N LYS A 48 14.74 -5.65 4.01
CA LYS A 48 13.98 -5.42 5.25
C LYS A 48 12.55 -5.04 4.86
N ILE A 49 11.60 -5.97 5.03
CA ILE A 49 10.17 -5.69 4.80
C ILE A 49 9.54 -5.15 6.08
N VAL A 50 9.14 -3.88 6.06
CA VAL A 50 8.39 -3.23 7.14
C VAL A 50 6.91 -3.18 6.74
N HIS A 51 6.04 -3.80 7.54
CA HIS A 51 4.59 -3.80 7.30
C HIS A 51 3.93 -2.72 8.16
N ILE A 52 3.30 -1.74 7.53
CA ILE A 52 2.59 -0.64 8.22
C ILE A 52 1.20 -0.51 7.60
N PRO A 53 0.18 -1.25 8.09
CA PRO A 53 -1.14 -1.29 7.45
C PRO A 53 -1.86 0.05 7.60
N MET A 54 -1.98 0.80 6.49
CA MET A 54 -2.60 2.14 6.51
C MET A 54 -4.12 2.13 6.58
N GLN A 55 -4.73 0.95 6.63
CA GLN A 55 -6.18 0.76 6.77
C GLN A 55 -6.46 -0.53 7.54
N PRO A 56 -7.52 -0.59 8.37
CA PRO A 56 -7.97 -1.85 8.93
C PRO A 56 -8.62 -2.71 7.85
N ASP A 57 -8.53 -4.02 8.01
CA ASP A 57 -9.27 -4.98 7.19
C ASP A 57 -10.79 -4.74 7.22
N SER A 58 -11.33 -4.25 8.34
CA SER A 58 -12.77 -3.98 8.50
C SER A 58 -13.30 -2.81 7.66
N LYS A 59 -12.43 -1.90 7.22
CA LYS A 59 -12.81 -0.75 6.36
C LYS A 59 -12.62 -1.04 4.87
N MET A 60 -12.14 -2.24 4.51
CA MET A 60 -12.11 -2.64 3.11
C MET A 60 -13.53 -2.92 2.61
N PRO A 61 -13.95 -2.34 1.48
CA PRO A 61 -15.22 -2.69 0.86
C PRO A 61 -15.24 -4.20 0.57
N SER A 62 -16.33 -4.88 0.97
CA SER A 62 -16.46 -6.29 0.66
C SER A 62 -16.41 -6.51 -0.86
N LYS A 63 -15.97 -7.70 -1.31
CA LYS A 63 -15.98 -8.06 -2.74
C LYS A 63 -17.36 -7.88 -3.36
N TRP A 64 -18.42 -8.15 -2.59
CA TRP A 64 -19.81 -7.91 -2.99
C TRP A 64 -20.13 -6.43 -3.14
N THR A 65 -19.65 -5.58 -2.24
CA THR A 65 -19.81 -4.14 -2.33
C THR A 65 -19.06 -3.60 -3.55
N MET A 66 -17.82 -4.05 -3.80
CA MET A 66 -17.08 -3.70 -5.03
C MET A 66 -17.78 -4.20 -6.30
N PHE A 67 -18.26 -5.44 -6.31
CA PHE A 67 -18.96 -6.00 -7.47
C PHE A 67 -20.25 -5.21 -7.77
N ARG A 68 -21.04 -4.91 -6.74
CA ARG A 68 -22.23 -4.06 -6.90
C ARG A 68 -21.85 -2.70 -7.45
N MET A 69 -20.79 -2.07 -6.94
CA MET A 69 -20.28 -0.80 -7.46
C MET A 69 -19.88 -0.86 -8.94
N LEU A 70 -19.29 -1.97 -9.40
CA LEU A 70 -18.89 -2.15 -10.81
C LEU A 70 -20.08 -2.43 -11.73
N VAL A 71 -21.12 -3.09 -11.24
CA VAL A 71 -22.26 -3.55 -12.06
C VAL A 71 -23.45 -2.58 -12.03
N THR A 72 -23.52 -1.68 -11.04
CA THR A 72 -24.53 -0.61 -10.99
C THR A 72 -24.09 0.63 -11.78
N GLU A 73 -23.82 0.46 -13.07
CA GLU A 73 -23.77 1.61 -13.97
C GLU A 73 -25.18 2.22 -14.07
N GLY A 74 -25.36 3.42 -13.50
CA GLY A 74 -26.53 4.26 -13.71
C GLY A 74 -27.49 4.50 -12.53
N LYS A 75 -27.34 3.84 -11.36
CA LYS A 75 -28.15 4.18 -10.17
C LYS A 75 -27.35 4.21 -8.86
N SER A 76 -26.99 5.45 -8.47
CA SER A 76 -26.87 5.97 -7.08
C SER A 76 -25.74 5.52 -6.15
N LEU A 77 -24.81 4.65 -6.55
CA LEU A 77 -23.58 4.47 -5.75
C LEU A 77 -22.51 5.45 -6.21
N SER A 78 -22.52 6.65 -5.62
CA SER A 78 -21.40 7.57 -5.76
C SER A 78 -20.19 6.98 -5.04
N PHE A 79 -19.07 6.84 -5.75
CA PHE A 79 -17.80 6.38 -5.17
C PHE A 79 -17.18 7.44 -4.25
N THR A 80 -17.53 8.71 -4.45
CA THR A 80 -16.89 9.84 -3.78
C THR A 80 -17.05 9.83 -2.25
N PRO A 81 -18.24 9.59 -1.67
CA PRO A 81 -18.41 9.53 -0.21
C PRO A 81 -17.62 8.37 0.42
N ILE A 82 -17.59 7.21 -0.23
CA ILE A 82 -16.87 6.02 0.25
C ILE A 82 -15.37 6.29 0.26
N MET A 83 -14.85 6.83 -0.85
CA MET A 83 -13.43 7.21 -0.93
C MET A 83 -13.11 8.29 0.09
N LYS A 84 -13.97 9.29 0.28
CA LYS A 84 -13.78 10.36 1.27
C LYS A 84 -13.69 9.81 2.69
N GLU A 85 -14.60 8.93 3.10
CA GLU A 85 -14.54 8.28 4.41
C GLU A 85 -13.24 7.48 4.56
N LEU A 86 -12.83 6.77 3.51
CA LEU A 86 -11.59 5.99 3.50
C LEU A 86 -10.36 6.89 3.67
N TYR A 87 -10.25 8.02 2.94
CA TYR A 87 -9.17 8.99 3.13
C TYR A 87 -9.18 9.64 4.52
N GLN A 88 -10.36 9.97 5.05
CA GLN A 88 -10.48 10.55 6.39
C GLN A 88 -10.06 9.56 7.47
N SER A 89 -10.51 8.30 7.38
CA SER A 89 -10.17 7.26 8.36
C SER A 89 -8.66 6.97 8.40
N MET A 90 -7.95 7.07 7.26
CA MET A 90 -6.48 6.97 7.26
C MET A 90 -5.85 8.03 8.15
N LEU A 91 -6.36 9.27 8.18
CA LEU A 91 -5.82 10.33 9.03
C LEU A 91 -6.26 10.22 10.50
N THR A 92 -7.53 9.88 10.73
CA THR A 92 -8.13 9.94 12.06
C THR A 92 -7.88 8.67 12.87
N GLU A 93 -7.77 7.51 12.22
CA GLU A 93 -7.70 6.20 12.88
C GLU A 93 -6.29 5.55 12.84
N ARG A 94 -5.34 6.09 12.05
CA ARG A 94 -4.01 5.47 11.83
C ARG A 94 -2.83 6.33 12.29
N LYS A 95 -3.00 7.07 13.39
CA LYS A 95 -1.98 8.02 13.88
C LYS A 95 -0.66 7.33 14.23
N GLU A 96 -0.71 6.13 14.82
CA GLU A 96 0.50 5.39 15.16
C GLU A 96 1.22 4.86 13.92
N GLU A 97 0.48 4.36 12.95
CA GLU A 97 1.03 3.90 11.67
C GLU A 97 1.62 5.06 10.88
N ILE A 98 0.96 6.23 10.87
CA ILE A 98 1.49 7.46 10.29
C ILE A 98 2.80 7.83 10.97
N ARG A 99 2.85 7.81 12.31
CA ARG A 99 4.08 8.09 13.07
C ARG A 99 5.18 7.09 12.73
N GLN A 100 4.87 5.81 12.64
CA GLN A 100 5.83 4.77 12.24
C GLN A 100 6.35 5.00 10.83
N LEU A 101 5.48 5.34 9.88
CA LEU A 101 5.86 5.64 8.50
C LEU A 101 6.80 6.85 8.46
N PHE A 102 6.46 7.96 9.10
CA PHE A 102 7.33 9.14 9.10
C PHE A 102 8.62 8.92 9.89
N THR A 103 8.61 8.10 10.93
CA THR A 103 9.85 7.69 11.63
C THR A 103 10.75 6.92 10.66
N LEU A 104 10.20 5.93 9.95
CA LEU A 104 10.92 5.15 8.93
C LEU A 104 11.48 6.04 7.81
N LEU A 105 10.69 7.01 7.33
CA LEU A 105 11.10 7.96 6.30
C LEU A 105 12.07 9.04 6.81
N SER A 106 12.23 9.22 8.12
CA SER A 106 13.18 10.19 8.67
C SER A 106 14.61 9.63 8.81
N ASP A 107 14.74 8.30 8.85
CA ASP A 107 16.02 7.61 9.04
C ASP A 107 16.66 7.26 7.70
N GLN A 108 17.76 7.95 7.37
CA GLN A 108 18.50 7.73 6.13
C GLN A 108 19.12 6.33 6.00
N SER A 109 19.27 5.59 7.10
CA SER A 109 19.78 4.21 7.08
C SER A 109 18.82 3.21 6.41
N HIS A 110 17.57 3.59 6.17
CA HIS A 110 16.59 2.73 5.50
C HIS A 110 16.55 2.89 3.98
N TYR A 111 17.39 3.76 3.43
CA TYR A 111 17.37 4.11 2.02
C TYR A 111 18.40 3.33 1.21
N PRO A 112 18.12 3.01 -0.07
CA PRO A 112 16.89 3.32 -0.80
C PRO A 112 15.65 2.52 -0.37
N LEU A 113 14.51 3.22 -0.25
CA LEU A 113 13.26 2.66 0.30
C LEU A 113 12.18 2.58 -0.77
N MET A 114 11.50 1.45 -0.87
CA MET A 114 10.31 1.24 -1.71
C MET A 114 9.04 1.32 -0.87
N LEU A 115 8.16 2.27 -1.16
CA LEU A 115 6.83 2.37 -0.55
C LEU A 115 5.77 1.81 -1.50
N HIS A 116 4.96 0.85 -1.06
CA HIS A 116 3.93 0.29 -1.93
C HIS A 116 2.60 0.01 -1.20
N CYS A 117 1.53 -0.06 -1.99
CA CYS A 117 0.24 -0.57 -1.54
C CYS A 117 -0.32 -1.49 -2.64
N THR A 118 -1.63 -1.73 -2.69
CA THR A 118 -2.23 -2.62 -3.70
C THR A 118 -2.13 -2.04 -5.11
N SER A 119 -2.60 -0.80 -5.30
CA SER A 119 -2.59 -0.13 -6.62
C SER A 119 -1.47 0.90 -6.74
N GLY A 120 -0.68 1.12 -5.68
CA GLY A 120 0.38 2.12 -5.65
C GLY A 120 -0.12 3.55 -5.82
N LYS A 121 -1.43 3.81 -5.63
CA LYS A 121 -2.10 5.10 -5.91
C LYS A 121 -2.60 5.77 -4.66
N ASP A 122 -3.62 5.23 -4.01
CA ASP A 122 -4.34 5.92 -2.92
C ASP A 122 -3.48 6.03 -1.66
N ARG A 123 -3.16 4.90 -1.02
CA ARG A 123 -2.35 4.89 0.21
C ARG A 123 -0.94 5.41 -0.03
N THR A 124 -0.30 5.01 -1.13
CA THR A 124 1.08 5.43 -1.43
C THR A 124 1.15 6.91 -1.83
N GLY A 125 0.25 7.37 -2.69
CA GLY A 125 0.22 8.75 -3.16
C GLY A 125 -0.32 9.76 -2.15
N PHE A 126 -0.99 9.29 -1.10
CA PHE A 126 -1.37 10.16 0.01
C PHE A 126 -0.17 10.61 0.85
N TYR A 127 0.87 9.77 0.96
CA TYR A 127 2.06 10.05 1.79
C TYR A 127 3.30 10.45 0.99
N LEU A 128 3.32 10.20 -0.32
CA LEU A 128 4.38 10.62 -1.22
C LEU A 128 3.79 11.45 -2.38
N PRO A 129 4.26 12.68 -2.62
CA PRO A 129 3.87 13.45 -3.80
C PRO A 129 4.26 12.77 -5.11
#